data_AF-W4SF44-F1
#
_entry.id   AF-W4SF44-F1
#
_cell.length_a   1.000
_cell.length_b   1.000
_cell.length_c   1.000
_cell.angle_alpha   90.00
_cell.angle_beta   90.00
_cell.angle_gamma   90.00
#
_symmetry.space_group_name_H-M   'P 1'
#
loop_
_entity.id
_entity.type
_entity.pdbx_description
1 polymer ?
#
loop_
_entity_poly.entity_id
_entity_poly.type
_entity_poly.pdbx_seq_one_letter_code
_entity_poly.pdbx_strand_id
1 'polypeptide(L)' 'MLAATIEGIGFWTQGLPSWDAAAAFVRGGALQDTGARPAPQLLAANERRRAPDTVAVS' A
#
# COMPACT_ATOMS: atom_id res chain seq x y z
N MET A 1 16.26 1.32 24.08
CA MET A 1 15.37 0.32 23.44
C MET A 1 14.88 0.93 22.14
N LEU A 2 14.97 0.22 21.01
CA LEU A 2 14.48 0.73 19.71
C LEU A 2 13.07 0.17 19.46
N ALA A 3 12.15 1.00 18.99
CA ALA A 3 10.79 0.64 18.60
C ALA A 3 10.43 1.34 17.29
N ALA A 4 9.58 0.70 16.48
CA ALA A 4 9.07 1.25 15.23
C ALA A 4 7.57 0.94 15.10
N THR A 5 6.87 1.81 14.39
CA THR A 5 5.44 1.69 14.06
C THR A 5 5.25 1.58 12.56
N ILE A 6 4.13 0.99 12.15
CA ILE A 6 3.68 1.04 10.76
C ILE A 6 2.80 2.29 10.64
N GLU A 7 3.25 3.26 9.86
CA GLU A 7 2.51 4.50 9.60
C GLU A 7 1.35 4.28 8.61
N GLY A 8 1.41 3.26 7.76
CA GLY A 8 0.35 2.94 6.81
C GLY A 8 0.63 1.72 5.95
N ILE A 9 -0.41 1.22 5.29
CA ILE A 9 -0.37 0.07 4.38
C ILE A 9 -0.97 0.47 3.03
N GLY A 10 -0.17 0.44 1.98
CA GLY A 10 -0.66 0.49 0.60
C GLY A 10 -1.11 -0.91 0.15
N PHE A 11 -2.36 -1.04 -0.28
CA PHE A 11 -2.90 -2.32 -0.78
C PHE A 11 -3.78 -2.08 -2.01
N TRP A 12 -3.61 -2.91 -3.03
CA TRP A 12 -4.46 -2.90 -4.21
C TRP A 12 -4.51 -4.29 -4.85
N THR A 13 -5.71 -4.74 -5.22
CA THR A 13 -5.97 -5.84 -6.17
C THR A 13 -7.31 -5.59 -6.87
N GLN A 14 -7.58 -6.34 -7.95
CA GLN A 14 -8.88 -6.28 -8.61
C GLN A 14 -10.00 -6.62 -7.62
N GLY A 15 -11.00 -5.76 -7.53
CA GLY A 15 -12.10 -5.87 -6.57
C GLY A 15 -11.85 -5.23 -5.19
N LEU A 16 -10.60 -4.87 -4.86
CA LEU A 16 -10.21 -4.33 -3.55
C LEU A 16 -9.19 -3.18 -3.74
N PRO A 17 -9.66 -1.94 -3.91
CA PRO A 17 -8.80 -0.82 -4.31
C PRO A 17 -7.98 -0.21 -3.15
N SER A 18 -8.17 -0.66 -1.92
CA SER A 18 -7.50 -0.12 -0.73
C SER A 18 -7.37 -1.14 0.40
N TRP A 19 -6.58 -0.80 1.41
CA TRP A 19 -6.46 -1.60 2.64
C TRP A 19 -7.80 -1.73 3.39
N ASP A 20 -8.58 -0.65 3.47
CA ASP A 20 -9.89 -0.67 4.12
C ASP A 20 -10.89 -1.57 3.37
N ALA A 21 -10.84 -1.58 2.03
CA ALA A 21 -11.67 -2.46 1.22
C ALA A 21 -11.30 -3.94 1.46
N ALA A 22 -10.01 -4.25 1.54
CA ALA A 22 -9.55 -5.60 1.87
C ALA A 22 -10.00 -6.04 3.27
N ALA A 23 -9.88 -5.16 4.26
CA ALA A 23 -10.33 -5.44 5.63
C ALA A 23 -11.85 -5.65 5.69
N ALA A 24 -12.63 -4.87 4.93
CA ALA A 24 -14.08 -5.05 4.82
C ALA A 24 -14.44 -6.38 4.15
N PHE A 25 -13.73 -6.77 3.09
CA PHE A 25 -13.94 -8.04 2.39
C PHE A 25 -13.67 -9.26 3.29
N VAL A 26 -12.59 -9.24 4.08
CA VAL A 26 -12.31 -10.30 5.07
C VAL A 26 -13.43 -10.41 6.13
N ARG A 27 -14.12 -9.31 6.41
CA ARG A 27 -15.30 -9.28 7.30
C ARG A 27 -16.62 -9.65 6.60
N GLY A 28 -16.58 -10.12 5.36
CA GLY A 28 -17.76 -10.54 4.58
C GLY A 28 -18.35 -9.46 3.68
N GLY A 29 -17.64 -8.33 3.49
CA GLY A 29 -18.01 -7.33 2.50
C GLY A 29 -17.87 -7.85 1.06
N ALA A 30 -18.55 -7.19 0.12
CA ALA A 30 -18.47 -7.53 -1.30
C ALA A 30 -17.24 -6.92 -1.98
N LEU A 31 -16.83 -7.51 -3.11
CA LEU A 31 -15.88 -6.89 -4.02
C LEU A 31 -16.49 -5.61 -4.62
N GLN A 32 -15.63 -4.63 -4.89
CA GLN A 32 -15.98 -3.35 -5.48
C GLN A 32 -15.60 -3.31 -6.96
N ASP A 33 -16.18 -2.39 -7.74
CA ASP A 33 -15.63 -2.08 -9.04
C ASP A 33 -14.28 -1.36 -8.87
N THR A 34 -13.27 -1.76 -9.62
CA THR A 34 -11.91 -1.23 -9.48
C THR A 34 -11.33 -0.83 -10.82
N GLY A 35 -10.82 0.40 -10.88
CA GLY A 35 -10.03 0.89 -12.01
C GLY A 35 -8.65 0.20 -12.11
N ALA A 36 -7.84 0.69 -13.05
CA ALA A 36 -6.47 0.20 -13.21
C ALA A 36 -5.63 0.40 -11.94
N ARG A 37 -4.62 -0.46 -11.76
CA ARG A 37 -3.68 -0.35 -10.65
C ARG A 37 -3.03 1.03 -10.61
N PRO A 38 -3.03 1.74 -9.47
CA PRO A 38 -2.29 2.97 -9.31
C PRO A 38 -0.81 2.74 -9.61
N ALA A 39 -0.21 3.63 -10.40
CA ALA A 39 1.24 3.60 -10.61
C ALA A 39 1.95 3.85 -9.27
N PRO A 40 2.99 3.08 -8.93
CA PRO A 40 3.71 3.30 -7.67
C PRO A 40 4.37 4.68 -7.67
N GLN A 41 4.22 5.41 -6.56
CA GLN A 41 5.03 6.60 -6.33
C GLN A 41 6.44 6.18 -5.94
N LEU A 42 7.41 6.69 -6.70
CA LEU A 42 8.82 6.44 -6.46
C LEU A 42 9.34 7.42 -5.42
N LEU A 43 10.09 6.91 -4.45
CA LEU A 43 10.90 7.72 -3.55
C LEU A 43 11.77 8.70 -4.35
N ALA A 44 11.98 9.91 -3.81
CA ALA A 44 12.92 10.85 -4.39
C ALA A 44 14.34 10.22 -4.38
N ALA A 45 15.17 10.60 -5.35
CA ALA A 45 16.46 9.92 -5.60
C ALA A 45 17.42 9.94 -4.41
N ASN A 46 17.34 10.97 -3.57
CA ASN A 46 18.08 11.13 -2.32
C ASN A 46 17.60 10.16 -1.22
N GLU A 47 16.31 9.89 -1.15
CA GLU A 47 15.71 8.95 -0.18
C GLU A 47 15.92 7.51 -0.61
N ARG A 48 15.83 7.21 -1.92
CA ARG A 48 16.24 5.91 -2.49
C ARG A 48 17.68 5.54 -2.17
N ARG A 49 18.60 6.51 -2.11
CA ARG A 49 20.02 6.26 -1.77
C ARG A 49 20.23 5.82 -0.31
N ARG A 50 19.26 6.07 0.57
CA ARG A 50 19.31 5.69 1.99
C ARG A 50 18.42 4.49 2.31
N ALA A 51 17.62 4.05 1.34
CA ALA A 51 16.67 2.97 1.49
C ALA A 51 17.09 1.78 0.60
N PRO A 52 16.93 0.52 1.06
CA PRO A 52 17.11 -0.64 0.19
C PRO A 52 16.22 -0.56 -1.07
N ASP A 53 16.64 -1.20 -2.17
CA ASP A 53 15.93 -1.19 -3.47
C ASP A 53 14.45 -1.67 -3.39
N THR A 54 14.08 -2.33 -2.29
CA THR A 54 12.74 -2.86 -2.03
C THR A 54 11.79 -1.86 -1.34
N VAL A 55 12.21 -0.62 -1.07
CA VAL A 55 11.38 0.37 -0.37
C VAL A 55 10.54 1.19 -1.34
N ALA A 56 9.22 1.13 -1.15
CA ALA A 56 8.23 2.01 -1.78
C ALA A 56 7.68 3.03 -0.76
N VAL A 57 7.19 4.18 -1.24
CA VAL A 57 6.49 5.20 -0.43
C VAL A 57 5.06 5.41 -0.89
N SER A 58 4.24 5.93 0.03
CA SER A 58 2.82 6.25 -0.15
C SER A 58 2.63 7.70 -0.57
#